data_AF-Q2RL37-F1
#
_entry.id   AF-Q2RL37-F1
#
_cell.length_a   1.000
_cell.length_b   1.000
_cell.length_c   1.000
_cell.angle_alpha   90.00
_cell.angle_beta   90.00
_cell.angle_gamma   90.00
#
_symmetry.space_group_name_H-M   'P 1'
#
loop_
_entity.id
_entity.type
_entity.pdbx_description
1 polymer ?
#
loop_
_entity_poly.entity_id
_entity_poly.type
_entity_poly.pdbx_seq_one_letter_code
_entity_poly.pdbx_strand_id
1 'polypeptide(L)'
;MAQETSSSREPLRKADVNIKLSEFEIPPMQDILFVGKKAPIGPEAVRRMVDAVSPEQYEIVRLNHETFEAVVVKKSLLRLLPKEKLLPVVIEESNRIADDKMVLKAQINITIQVSRTVDL
;
A
#
# COMPACT_ATOMS: atom_id res chain seq x y z
N MET A 1 -63.14 -38.65 7.09
CA MET A 1 -61.79 -39.24 7.09
C MET A 1 -60.82 -38.13 6.77
N ALA A 2 -59.95 -37.78 7.71
CA ALA A 2 -58.87 -36.82 7.52
C ALA A 2 -57.68 -37.52 6.87
N GLN A 3 -57.06 -36.89 5.88
CA GLN A 3 -55.69 -37.19 5.44
C GLN A 3 -54.93 -35.87 5.33
N GLU A 4 -53.94 -35.74 6.21
CA GLU A 4 -52.60 -35.17 6.02
C GLU A 4 -52.14 -35.15 4.54
N THR A 5 -51.26 -34.29 4.03
CA THR A 5 -50.32 -33.27 4.51
C THR A 5 -49.73 -32.65 3.23
N SER A 6 -49.37 -31.37 3.26
CA SER A 6 -48.15 -30.90 2.58
C SER A 6 -47.80 -29.50 3.08
N SER A 7 -47.23 -29.46 4.28
CA SER A 7 -46.45 -28.29 4.70
C SER A 7 -45.18 -28.27 3.83
N SER A 8 -45.17 -27.40 2.82
CA SER A 8 -43.97 -26.99 2.10
C SER A 8 -43.07 -26.22 3.08
N ARG A 9 -42.21 -26.94 3.81
CA ARG A 9 -41.12 -26.34 4.57
C ARG A 9 -40.11 -25.79 3.57
N GLU A 10 -40.18 -24.50 3.28
CA GLU A 10 -39.07 -23.80 2.63
C GLU A 10 -37.79 -24.04 3.44
N PRO A 11 -36.66 -24.39 2.80
CA PRO A 11 -35.43 -24.61 3.55
C PRO A 11 -35.06 -23.32 4.27
N LEU A 12 -34.99 -23.36 5.61
CA LEU A 12 -34.40 -22.29 6.41
C LEU A 12 -32.92 -22.20 6.06
N ARG A 13 -32.61 -21.43 5.02
CA ARG A 13 -31.24 -21.15 4.58
C ARG A 13 -30.57 -20.34 5.68
N LYS A 14 -29.66 -20.97 6.41
CA LYS A 14 -28.79 -20.28 7.36
C LYS A 14 -27.60 -19.72 6.59
N ALA A 15 -27.38 -18.42 6.75
CA ALA A 15 -26.22 -17.73 6.22
C ALA A 15 -25.32 -17.35 7.39
N ASP A 16 -24.10 -17.88 7.41
CA ASP A 16 -23.06 -17.45 8.34
C ASP A 16 -22.40 -16.18 7.80
N VAL A 17 -22.58 -15.08 8.53
CA VAL A 17 -21.99 -13.78 8.19
C VAL A 17 -20.94 -13.46 9.24
N ASN A 18 -19.66 -13.56 8.88
CA ASN A 18 -18.54 -13.15 9.71
C ASN A 18 -18.11 -11.73 9.32
N ILE A 19 -18.25 -10.78 10.26
CA ILE A 19 -17.90 -9.37 10.05
C ILE A 19 -16.64 -9.06 10.86
N LYS A 20 -15.57 -8.63 10.18
CA LYS A 20 -14.35 -8.11 10.81
C LYS A 20 -14.30 -6.60 10.60
N LEU A 21 -14.33 -5.85 11.71
CA LEU A 21 -14.23 -4.40 11.72
C LEU A 21 -12.82 -4.00 12.15
N SER A 22 -12.21 -3.05 11.44
CA SER A 22 -10.93 -2.43 11.80
C SER A 22 -10.99 -0.95 11.47
N GLU A 23 -10.23 -0.13 12.19
CA GLU A 23 -10.12 1.29 11.91
C GLU A 23 -9.50 1.51 10.51
N PHE A 24 -10.02 2.50 9.78
CA PHE A 24 -9.58 2.79 8.42
C PHE A 24 -8.41 3.77 8.45
N GLU A 25 -7.21 3.29 8.10
CA GLU A 25 -6.00 4.11 8.03
C GLU A 25 -5.94 4.92 6.73
N ILE A 26 -5.83 6.24 6.86
CA ILE A 26 -5.84 7.19 5.75
C ILE A 26 -4.48 7.90 5.66
N PRO A 27 -3.72 7.78 4.54
CA PRO A 27 -3.90 6.88 3.39
C PRO A 27 -3.34 5.48 3.66
N PRO A 28 -3.91 4.42 3.06
CA PRO A 28 -3.59 3.01 3.36
C PRO A 28 -2.19 2.55 2.92
N MET A 29 -1.45 3.39 2.20
CA MET A 29 -0.08 3.11 1.74
C MET A 29 1.03 3.48 2.75
N GLN A 30 0.75 4.41 3.68
CA GLN A 30 1.68 4.95 4.68
C GLN A 30 2.92 5.66 4.09
N ASP A 31 3.90 4.92 3.56
CA ASP A 31 5.26 5.43 3.30
C ASP A 31 5.64 5.43 1.81
N ILE A 32 5.68 4.25 1.18
CA ILE A 32 6.08 4.07 -0.22
C ILE A 32 5.10 3.15 -0.94
N LEU A 33 4.79 3.47 -2.19
CA LEU A 33 4.01 2.64 -3.10
C LEU A 33 4.73 2.52 -4.45
N PHE A 34 5.10 1.31 -4.84
CA PHE A 34 5.63 1.00 -6.17
C PHE A 34 4.51 0.63 -7.12
N VAL A 35 4.60 1.14 -8.34
CA VAL A 35 3.64 0.87 -9.42
C VAL A 35 4.35 0.13 -10.53
N GLY A 36 4.01 -1.14 -10.74
CA GLY A 36 4.47 -1.95 -11.86
C GLY A 36 3.99 -1.39 -13.21
N LYS A 37 4.77 -1.61 -14.29
CA LYS A 37 4.44 -1.12 -15.64
C LYS A 37 3.12 -1.65 -16.23
N LYS A 38 2.66 -2.79 -15.77
CA LYS A 38 1.41 -3.46 -16.16
C LYS A 38 0.45 -3.58 -14.98
N ALA A 39 0.65 -2.77 -13.94
CA ALA A 39 -0.23 -2.76 -12.78
C ALA A 39 -1.67 -2.38 -13.16
N PRO A 40 -2.67 -2.83 -12.39
CA PRO A 40 -4.08 -2.50 -12.63
C PRO A 40 -4.40 -1.00 -12.49
N ILE A 41 -3.49 -0.22 -11.90
CA ILE A 41 -3.60 1.22 -11.72
C ILE A 41 -2.26 1.88 -12.05
N GLY A 42 -2.29 2.91 -12.91
CA GLY A 42 -1.10 3.64 -13.31
C GLY A 42 -0.70 4.74 -12.32
N PRO A 43 0.52 5.33 -12.47
CA PRO A 43 1.05 6.32 -11.53
C PRO A 43 0.17 7.56 -11.35
N GLU A 44 -0.47 8.04 -12.42
CA GLU A 44 -1.35 9.22 -12.35
C GLU A 44 -2.64 8.96 -11.57
N ALA A 45 -3.17 7.74 -11.62
CA ALA A 45 -4.36 7.37 -10.87
C ALA A 45 -4.03 7.22 -9.38
N VAL A 46 -2.87 6.63 -9.07
CA VAL A 46 -2.33 6.63 -7.70
C VAL A 46 -2.15 8.06 -7.21
N ARG A 47 -1.57 8.97 -8.01
CA ARG A 47 -1.40 10.40 -7.67
C ARG A 47 -2.70 11.02 -7.16
N ARG A 48 -3.76 10.89 -7.94
CA ARG A 48 -5.06 11.48 -7.61
C ARG A 48 -5.63 10.89 -6.33
N MET A 49 -5.50 9.58 -6.13
CA MET A 49 -5.94 8.92 -4.91
C MET A 49 -5.22 9.46 -3.68
N VAL A 50 -3.89 9.60 -3.75
CA VAL A 50 -3.10 10.05 -2.61
C VAL A 50 -3.26 11.54 -2.34
N ASP A 51 -3.35 12.35 -3.40
CA ASP A 51 -3.59 13.80 -3.29
C ASP A 51 -4.99 14.12 -2.74
N ALA A 52 -6.01 13.32 -3.09
CA ALA A 52 -7.37 13.50 -2.56
C ALA A 52 -7.45 13.27 -1.04
N VAL A 53 -6.53 12.47 -0.51
CA VAL A 53 -6.53 12.01 0.87
C VAL A 53 -5.50 12.75 1.73
N SER A 54 -4.34 13.04 1.17
CA SER A 54 -3.22 13.69 1.84
C SER A 54 -2.53 14.64 0.85
N PRO A 55 -3.18 15.79 0.56
CA PRO A 55 -2.71 16.72 -0.44
C PRO A 55 -1.26 17.10 -0.21
N GLU A 56 -0.46 17.08 -1.28
CA GLU A 56 0.94 17.52 -1.27
C GLU A 56 1.87 16.75 -0.32
N GLN A 57 1.46 15.61 0.25
CA GLN A 57 2.31 14.82 1.15
C GLN A 57 3.19 13.81 0.44
N TYR A 58 2.91 13.53 -0.83
CA TYR A 58 3.60 12.50 -1.61
C TYR A 58 4.25 13.09 -2.85
N GLU A 59 5.36 12.48 -3.24
CA GLU A 59 6.07 12.77 -4.48
C GLU A 59 5.99 11.52 -5.36
N ILE A 60 5.77 11.72 -6.66
CA ILE A 60 5.82 10.65 -7.65
C ILE A 60 7.12 10.75 -8.42
N VAL A 61 7.89 9.68 -8.37
CA VAL A 61 9.14 9.55 -9.09
C VAL A 61 8.94 8.52 -10.19
N ARG A 62 8.98 8.98 -11.44
CA ARG A 62 9.00 8.11 -12.61
C ARG A 62 10.33 7.37 -12.67
N LEU A 63 10.28 6.07 -12.94
CA LEU A 63 11.45 5.20 -12.94
C LEU A 63 11.78 4.74 -14.35
N ASN A 64 13.08 4.72 -14.68
CA ASN A 64 13.59 3.96 -15.83
C ASN A 64 14.05 2.59 -15.34
N HIS A 65 13.09 1.74 -14.99
CA HIS A 65 13.33 0.42 -14.40
C HIS A 65 12.61 -0.66 -15.23
N GLU A 66 13.06 -1.91 -15.22
CA GLU A 66 12.42 -3.00 -16.00
C GLU A 66 11.00 -3.32 -15.51
N THR A 67 10.82 -3.50 -14.20
CA THR A 67 9.56 -3.88 -13.53
C THR A 67 8.63 -2.70 -13.23
N PHE A 68 9.15 -1.64 -12.61
CA PHE A 68 8.35 -0.52 -12.10
C PHE A 68 8.29 0.66 -13.09
N GLU A 69 7.13 1.29 -13.18
CA GLU A 69 6.91 2.54 -13.92
C GLU A 69 7.15 3.77 -13.04
N ALA A 70 6.74 3.69 -11.78
CA ALA A 70 6.91 4.78 -10.83
C ALA A 70 6.96 4.29 -9.39
N VAL A 71 7.46 5.15 -8.52
CA VAL A 71 7.34 5.03 -7.08
C VAL A 71 6.70 6.30 -6.52
N VAL A 72 5.73 6.12 -5.64
CA VAL A 72 5.11 7.20 -4.86
C VAL A 72 5.71 7.14 -3.46
N VAL A 73 6.31 8.23 -3.01
CA VAL A 73 7.05 8.28 -1.75
C VAL A 73 6.57 9.45 -0.90
N LYS A 74 6.40 9.21 0.40
CA LYS A 74 6.04 10.27 1.35
C LYS A 74 7.17 11.28 1.46
N LYS A 75 6.87 12.56 1.21
CA LYS A 75 7.86 13.65 1.25
C LYS A 75 8.58 13.74 2.60
N SER A 76 7.94 13.31 3.70
CA SER A 76 8.58 13.29 5.03
C SER A 76 9.78 12.36 5.11
N LEU A 77 9.79 11.24 4.36
CA LEU A 77 10.94 10.34 4.28
C LEU A 77 12.09 11.01 3.55
N LEU A 78 11.79 11.74 2.46
CA LEU A 78 12.79 12.46 1.67
C LEU A 78 13.44 13.63 2.44
N ARG A 79 12.75 14.17 3.45
CA ARG A 79 13.32 15.15 4.39
C ARG A 79 14.33 14.53 5.37
N LEU A 80 14.20 13.24 5.68
CA LEU A 80 15.12 12.53 6.58
C LEU A 80 16.30 11.91 5.82
N LEU A 81 16.03 11.31 4.66
CA LEU A 81 17.02 10.66 3.82
C LEU A 81 16.79 11.08 2.35
N PRO A 82 17.78 11.70 1.68
CA PRO A 82 17.63 12.14 0.29
C PRO A 82 17.22 11.01 -0.65
N LYS A 83 16.45 11.33 -1.69
CA LYS A 83 15.90 10.34 -2.63
C LYS A 83 17.00 9.49 -3.29
N GLU A 84 18.16 10.08 -3.56
CA GLU A 84 19.30 9.42 -4.23
C GLU A 84 19.93 8.34 -3.34
N LYS A 85 19.68 8.41 -2.03
CA LYS A 85 20.13 7.40 -1.05
C LYS A 85 19.03 6.41 -0.73
N LEU A 86 17.79 6.87 -0.59
CA LEU A 86 16.66 6.02 -0.23
C LEU A 86 16.24 5.10 -1.39
N LEU A 87 15.97 5.68 -2.56
CA LEU A 87 15.32 4.96 -3.68
C LEU A 87 16.11 3.74 -4.17
N PRO A 88 17.44 3.78 -4.34
CA PRO A 88 18.18 2.60 -4.79
C PRO A 88 17.99 1.39 -3.87
N VAL A 89 18.02 1.61 -2.56
CA VAL A 89 17.88 0.55 -1.55
C VAL A 89 16.50 -0.08 -1.61
N VAL A 90 15.44 0.75 -1.61
CA VAL A 90 14.07 0.22 -1.60
C VAL A 90 13.67 -0.40 -2.94
N ILE A 91 14.17 0.10 -4.07
CA ILE A 91 13.93 -0.49 -5.39
C ILE A 91 14.60 -1.86 -5.49
N GLU A 92 15.85 -1.99 -5.05
CA GLU A 92 16.58 -3.26 -5.10
C GLU A 92 15.83 -4.37 -4.36
N GLU A 93 15.42 -4.12 -3.11
CA GLU A 93 14.70 -5.11 -2.31
C GLU A 93 13.29 -5.39 -2.87
N SER A 94 12.60 -4.38 -3.37
CA SER A 94 11.27 -4.54 -3.95
C SER A 94 11.31 -5.35 -5.25
N ASN A 95 12.35 -5.18 -6.08
CA ASN A 95 12.47 -5.88 -7.36
C ASN A 95 12.63 -7.41 -7.18
N ARG A 96 13.15 -7.86 -6.03
CA ARG A 96 13.35 -9.29 -5.75
C ARG A 96 12.04 -10.06 -5.56
N ILE A 97 10.96 -9.36 -5.23
CA ILE A 97 9.65 -9.97 -4.90
C ILE A 97 8.50 -9.50 -5.79
N ALA A 98 8.68 -8.40 -6.52
CA ALA A 98 7.63 -7.79 -7.32
C ALA A 98 7.62 -8.31 -8.77
N ASP A 99 6.42 -8.38 -9.35
CA ASP A 99 6.23 -8.50 -10.79
C ASP A 99 5.71 -7.18 -11.41
N ASP A 100 5.74 -7.09 -12.73
CA ASP A 100 5.36 -5.88 -13.46
C ASP A 100 3.85 -5.56 -13.39
N LYS A 101 3.01 -6.47 -12.89
CA LYS A 101 1.55 -6.31 -12.72
C LYS A 101 1.15 -5.93 -11.29
N MET A 102 2.10 -5.86 -10.36
CA MET A 102 1.82 -5.56 -8.96
C MET A 102 1.83 -4.06 -8.65
N VAL A 103 1.04 -3.69 -7.64
CA VAL A 103 1.22 -2.46 -6.87
C VAL A 103 1.72 -2.87 -5.50
N LEU A 104 2.95 -2.50 -5.16
CA LEU A 104 3.59 -2.96 -3.94
C LEU A 104 3.69 -1.82 -2.92
N LYS A 105 3.13 -2.03 -1.74
CA LYS A 105 3.29 -1.13 -0.59
C LYS A 105 4.55 -1.51 0.19
N ALA A 106 5.35 -0.53 0.56
CA ALA A 106 6.47 -0.69 1.47
C ALA A 106 6.38 0.33 2.62
N GLN A 107 6.59 -0.17 3.83
CA GLN A 107 6.69 0.63 5.06
C GLN A 107 8.16 0.74 5.45
N ILE A 108 8.62 1.95 5.78
CA ILE A 108 10.03 2.23 6.02
C ILE A 108 10.21 2.80 7.43
N ASN A 109 11.02 2.11 8.25
CA ASN A 109 11.44 2.62 9.54
C ASN A 109 12.89 3.15 9.43
N ILE A 110 13.08 4.45 9.67
CA ILE A 110 14.40 5.09 9.68
C ILE A 110 14.75 5.44 11.12
N THR A 111 15.86 4.89 11.63
CA THR A 111 16.41 5.22 12.95
C THR A 111 17.75 5.95 12.78
N ILE A 112 17.87 7.14 13.37
CA ILE A 112 19.10 7.94 13.37
C ILE A 112 19.77 7.81 14.73
N GLN A 113 20.98 7.28 14.77
CA GLN A 113 21.80 7.21 15.98
C GLN A 113 22.93 8.23 15.92
N VAL A 114 23.06 9.04 16.97
CA VAL A 114 24.12 10.03 17.12
C VAL A 114 24.91 9.70 18.38
N SER A 115 26.20 9.44 18.22
CA SER A 115 27.14 9.28 19.34
C SER A 115 28.15 10.41 19.29
N ARG A 116 28.27 11.16 20.40
CA ARG A 116 29.22 12.25 20.57
C ARG A 116 30.02 12.01 21.84
N THR A 117 31.33 12.03 21.72
CA THR A 117 32.24 12.13 22.86
C THR A 117 32.55 13.62 23.03
N VAL A 118 32.47 14.11 24.27
CA VAL A 118 32.84 15.49 24.64
C VAL A 118 34.06 15.44 25.56
N ASP A 119 35.02 16.32 25.30
CA ASP A 119 36.18 16.52 26.17
C ASP A 119 35.75 17.24 27.46
N LEU A 120 36.40 16.91 28.58
CA LEU A 120 36.18 17.50 29.90
C LEU A 120 37.08 18.72 30.13
#